data_AF-A0A6G1GWU6-F1
#
_entry.id   AF-A0A6G1GWU6-F1
#
_cell.length_a   1.000
_cell.length_b   1.000
_cell.length_c   1.000
_cell.angle_alpha   90.00
_cell.angle_beta   90.00
_cell.angle_gamma   90.00
#
_symmetry.space_group_name_H-M   'P 1'
#
loop_
_entity.id
_entity.type
_entity.pdbx_description
1 polymer ?
#
loop_
_entity_poly.entity_id
_entity_poly.type
_entity_poly.pdbx_seq_one_letter_code
_entity_poly.pdbx_strand_id
1 'polypeptide(L)'
;MYWRMRLGIAATTSLIALNEYGCGFELPNSIMRSQDMQDLWVHTNEVIWIVNDLLSFKKEMKDDTVDSIVPLVFHALELPDAQPAVDYTIQSLKLSAVAVERSTRALLAQYRGTPEENNIQAFIDACKYNCTGNLYWSLLNGRYGICHSDVIGAVEFTL
;
A
#
# COMPACT_ATOMS: atom_id res chain seq x y z
N MET A 1 -6.29 -12.10 -11.70
CA MET A 1 -6.78 -11.05 -12.61
C MET A 1 -6.95 -9.71 -11.88
N TYR A 2 -7.68 -9.67 -10.76
CA TYR A 2 -7.92 -8.45 -9.97
C TYR A 2 -6.66 -7.69 -9.52
N TRP A 3 -5.66 -8.38 -8.98
CA TRP A 3 -4.41 -7.77 -8.52
C TRP A 3 -3.70 -6.95 -9.61
N ARG A 4 -3.66 -7.50 -10.83
CA ARG A 4 -3.09 -6.82 -12.00
C ARG A 4 -3.95 -5.64 -12.46
N MET A 5 -5.27 -5.72 -12.33
CA MET A 5 -6.16 -4.61 -12.64
C MET A 5 -6.00 -3.47 -11.64
N ARG A 6 -6.01 -3.74 -10.32
CA ARG A 6 -5.82 -2.71 -9.28
C ARG A 6 -4.48 -1.98 -9.40
N LEU A 7 -3.39 -2.70 -9.65
CA LEU A 7 -2.08 -2.08 -9.92
C LEU A 7 -2.11 -1.11 -11.13
N GLY A 8 -2.99 -1.34 -12.10
CA GLY A 8 -3.17 -0.48 -13.28
C GLY A 8 -4.14 0.69 -13.11
N ILE A 9 -5.17 0.54 -12.27
CA ILE A 9 -6.26 1.54 -12.15
C ILE A 9 -6.21 2.38 -10.87
N ALA A 10 -5.44 1.98 -9.86
CA ALA A 10 -5.49 2.62 -8.55
C ALA A 10 -4.89 4.05 -8.52
N ALA A 11 -4.35 4.58 -9.63
CA ALA A 11 -3.61 5.85 -9.74
C ALA A 11 -2.40 6.00 -8.80
N THR A 12 -2.27 5.11 -7.82
CA THR A 12 -1.19 4.95 -6.85
C THR A 12 0.16 4.72 -7.51
N THR A 13 0.21 4.08 -8.68
CA THR A 13 1.45 3.87 -9.43
C THR A 13 1.99 5.20 -9.95
N SER A 14 1.12 6.06 -10.47
CA SER A 14 1.48 7.42 -10.88
C SER A 14 1.86 8.30 -9.68
N LEU A 15 1.18 8.13 -8.54
CA LEU A 15 1.52 8.84 -7.31
C LEU A 15 2.93 8.48 -6.79
N ILE A 16 3.26 7.19 -6.78
CA ILE A 16 4.60 6.73 -6.37
C ILE A 16 5.67 7.22 -7.37
N ALA A 17 5.38 7.24 -8.67
CA ALA A 17 6.29 7.81 -9.67
C ALA A 17 6.55 9.32 -9.47
N LEU A 18 5.59 10.06 -8.89
CA LEU A 18 5.77 11.48 -8.56
C LEU A 18 6.65 11.72 -7.33
N ASN A 19 7.06 10.68 -6.59
CA ASN A 19 7.92 10.84 -5.42
C ASN A 19 9.27 11.49 -5.78
N GLU A 20 9.90 11.11 -6.90
CA GLU A 20 11.16 11.74 -7.37
C GLU A 20 10.97 13.25 -7.58
N TYR A 21 9.89 13.63 -8.26
CA TYR A 21 9.52 15.03 -8.46
C TYR A 21 9.25 15.76 -7.15
N GLY A 22 8.49 15.14 -6.24
CA GLY A 22 8.15 15.73 -4.93
C GLY A 22 9.36 15.90 -4.01
N CYS A 23 10.34 15.00 -4.10
CA CYS A 23 11.57 15.08 -3.32
C CYS A 23 12.68 15.92 -3.98
N GLY A 24 12.49 16.34 -5.23
CA GLY A 24 13.43 17.23 -5.93
C GLY A 24 14.72 16.55 -6.40
N PHE A 25 14.69 15.24 -6.67
CA PHE A 25 15.81 14.49 -7.23
C PHE A 25 15.35 13.55 -8.35
N GLU A 26 16.30 12.97 -9.07
CA GLU A 26 16.07 11.89 -10.03
C GLU A 26 17.03 10.74 -9.72
N LEU A 27 16.50 9.53 -9.55
CA LEU A 27 17.29 8.33 -9.40
C LEU A 27 17.66 7.77 -10.76
N PRO A 28 18.89 7.24 -10.94
CA PRO A 28 19.28 6.58 -12.17
C PRO A 28 18.30 5.47 -12.56
N ASN A 29 17.98 5.38 -13.86
CA ASN A 29 17.10 4.34 -14.41
C ASN A 29 17.55 2.91 -14.07
N SER A 30 18.85 2.68 -13.89
CA SER A 30 19.38 1.39 -13.44
C SER A 30 18.93 1.01 -12.03
N ILE A 31 18.78 2.00 -11.14
CA ILE A 31 18.27 1.83 -9.78
C ILE A 31 16.75 1.69 -9.80
N MET A 32 16.07 2.56 -10.55
CA MET A 32 14.60 2.53 -10.67
C MET A 32 14.09 1.22 -11.26
N ARG A 33 14.85 0.59 -12.15
CA ARG A 33 14.52 -0.72 -12.76
C ARG A 33 15.13 -1.91 -12.01
N SER A 34 15.83 -1.70 -10.91
CA SER A 34 16.30 -2.81 -10.07
C SER A 34 15.12 -3.59 -9.49
N GLN A 35 15.31 -4.88 -9.25
CA GLN A 35 14.25 -5.74 -8.73
C GLN A 35 13.75 -5.23 -7.37
N ASP A 36 14.65 -4.85 -6.46
CA ASP A 36 14.26 -4.39 -5.13
C ASP A 36 13.48 -3.06 -5.18
N MET A 37 13.78 -2.15 -6.11
CA MET A 37 13.00 -0.93 -6.31
C MET A 37 11.61 -1.22 -6.90
N GLN A 38 11.53 -2.12 -7.88
CA GLN A 38 10.25 -2.54 -8.45
C GLN A 38 9.37 -3.26 -7.40
N ASP A 39 9.97 -4.09 -6.55
CA ASP A 39 9.27 -4.74 -5.44
C ASP A 39 8.78 -3.71 -4.42
N LEU A 40 9.62 -2.71 -4.08
CA LEU A 40 9.22 -1.62 -3.20
C LEU A 40 8.00 -0.87 -3.77
N TRP A 41 8.01 -0.56 -5.07
CA TRP A 41 6.89 0.08 -5.76
C TRP A 41 5.62 -0.74 -5.69
N VAL A 42 5.68 -2.01 -6.09
CA VAL A 42 4.53 -2.91 -6.13
C VAL A 42 3.92 -3.06 -4.75
N HIS A 43 4.73 -3.32 -3.73
CA HIS A 43 4.23 -3.56 -2.38
C HIS A 43 3.75 -2.29 -1.67
N THR A 44 4.35 -1.13 -1.97
CA THR A 44 3.81 0.18 -1.52
C THR A 44 2.41 0.40 -2.11
N ASN A 45 2.25 0.10 -3.40
CA ASN A 45 0.96 0.20 -4.08
C ASN A 45 -0.09 -0.69 -3.43
N GLU A 46 0.27 -1.96 -3.19
CA GLU A 46 -0.56 -2.96 -2.50
C GLU A 46 -1.04 -2.48 -1.14
N VAL A 47 -0.15 -1.97 -0.31
CA VAL A 47 -0.53 -1.43 1.00
C VAL A 47 -1.59 -0.33 0.85
N ILE A 48 -1.38 0.61 -0.08
CA ILE A 48 -2.29 1.75 -0.25
C ILE A 48 -3.70 1.30 -0.66
N TRP A 49 -3.81 0.48 -1.71
CA TRP A 49 -5.13 0.08 -2.20
C TRP A 49 -5.79 -0.99 -1.34
N ILE A 50 -5.05 -1.87 -0.65
CA ILE A 50 -5.67 -2.83 0.29
C ILE A 50 -6.26 -2.09 1.48
N VAL A 51 -5.56 -1.09 2.02
CA VAL A 51 -6.11 -0.22 3.08
C VAL A 51 -7.35 0.52 2.58
N ASN A 52 -7.33 0.98 1.33
CA ASN A 52 -8.49 1.59 0.71
C ASN A 52 -9.70 0.65 0.72
N ASP A 53 -9.55 -0.54 0.12
CA ASP A 53 -10.61 -1.56 0.00
C ASP A 53 -11.16 -2.01 1.37
N LEU A 54 -10.28 -2.19 2.37
CA LEU A 54 -10.70 -2.58 3.72
C LEU A 54 -11.55 -1.49 4.40
N LEU A 55 -11.14 -0.23 4.29
CA LEU A 55 -11.85 0.87 4.93
C LEU A 55 -13.13 1.23 4.17
N SER A 56 -13.12 1.13 2.84
CA SER A 56 -14.28 1.43 2.00
C SER A 56 -15.31 0.30 1.95
N PHE A 57 -14.98 -0.92 2.35
CA PHE A 57 -15.82 -2.12 2.20
C PHE A 57 -17.30 -1.90 2.60
N LYS A 58 -17.56 -1.37 3.81
CA LYS A 58 -18.95 -1.14 4.28
C LYS A 58 -19.71 -0.12 3.43
N LYS A 59 -19.01 0.89 2.93
CA LYS A 59 -19.58 1.91 2.05
C LYS A 59 -19.87 1.29 0.68
N GLU A 60 -18.90 0.58 0.11
CA GLU A 60 -18.99 -0.06 -1.20
C GLU A 60 -20.12 -1.09 -1.29
N MET A 61 -20.34 -1.87 -0.24
CA MET A 61 -21.48 -2.79 -0.15
C MET A 61 -22.84 -2.08 -0.12
N LYS A 62 -22.92 -0.85 0.40
CA LYS A 62 -24.15 -0.04 0.36
C LYS A 62 -24.38 0.59 -1.00
N ASP A 63 -23.30 0.94 -1.69
CA ASP A 63 -23.33 1.62 -2.99
C ASP A 63 -23.39 0.64 -4.17
N ASP A 64 -23.45 -0.68 -3.91
CA ASP A 64 -23.45 -1.78 -4.89
C ASP A 64 -22.22 -1.77 -5.83
N THR A 65 -21.09 -1.29 -5.31
CA THR A 65 -19.81 -1.25 -6.02
C THR A 65 -18.89 -2.36 -5.51
N VAL A 66 -18.77 -3.46 -6.24
CA VAL A 66 -18.03 -4.67 -5.79
C VAL A 66 -16.57 -4.72 -6.27
N ASP A 67 -16.02 -3.62 -6.78
CA ASP A 67 -14.64 -3.52 -7.27
C ASP A 67 -13.62 -3.38 -6.14
N SER A 68 -13.64 -4.34 -5.20
CA SER A 68 -12.90 -4.36 -3.95
C SER A 68 -12.46 -5.78 -3.62
N ILE A 69 -11.30 -5.94 -2.98
CA ILE A 69 -10.73 -7.28 -2.75
C ILE A 69 -11.60 -8.15 -1.85
N VAL A 70 -12.25 -7.57 -0.83
CA VAL A 70 -13.06 -8.34 0.13
C VAL A 70 -14.22 -9.06 -0.54
N PRO A 71 -15.13 -8.39 -1.29
CA PRO A 71 -16.22 -9.09 -1.98
C PRO A 71 -15.71 -10.06 -3.06
N LEU A 72 -14.58 -9.76 -3.70
CA LEU A 72 -13.98 -10.66 -4.70
C LEU A 72 -13.41 -11.94 -4.08
N VAL A 73 -12.71 -11.84 -2.95
CA VAL A 73 -12.19 -13.01 -2.22
C VAL A 73 -13.36 -13.83 -1.67
N PHE A 74 -14.36 -13.15 -1.09
CA PHE A 74 -15.59 -13.79 -0.62
C PHE A 74 -16.25 -14.64 -1.71
N HIS A 75 -16.46 -14.05 -2.90
CA HIS A 75 -17.08 -14.74 -4.02
C HIS A 75 -16.19 -15.84 -4.61
N ALA A 76 -14.91 -15.55 -4.86
CA ALA A 76 -14.00 -16.47 -5.55
C ALA A 76 -13.65 -17.72 -4.73
N LEU A 77 -13.71 -17.63 -3.40
CA LEU A 77 -13.43 -18.74 -2.50
C LEU A 77 -14.70 -19.39 -1.92
N GLU A 78 -15.88 -18.97 -2.37
CA GLU A 78 -17.19 -19.48 -1.92
C GLU A 78 -17.31 -19.50 -0.38
N LEU A 79 -16.89 -18.40 0.25
CA LEU A 79 -16.79 -18.33 1.71
C LEU A 79 -18.18 -18.26 2.37
N PRO A 80 -18.34 -18.82 3.58
CA PRO A 80 -19.65 -18.88 4.25
C PRO A 80 -20.12 -17.52 4.75
N ASP A 81 -19.19 -16.61 5.06
CA ASP A 81 -19.46 -15.23 5.45
C ASP A 81 -18.27 -14.32 5.07
N ALA A 82 -18.40 -13.02 5.31
CA ALA A 82 -17.41 -12.02 4.91
C ALA A 82 -16.13 -12.02 5.76
N GLN A 83 -16.14 -12.55 6.99
CA GLN A 83 -15.02 -12.42 7.92
C GLN A 83 -13.75 -13.14 7.44
N PRO A 84 -13.80 -14.39 6.93
CA PRO A 84 -12.61 -15.02 6.34
C PRO A 84 -12.02 -14.25 5.16
N ALA A 85 -12.85 -13.54 4.37
CA ALA A 85 -12.37 -12.70 3.27
C ALA A 85 -11.66 -11.43 3.78
N VAL A 86 -12.19 -10.83 4.85
CA VAL A 86 -11.54 -9.72 5.56
C VAL A 86 -10.21 -10.18 6.16
N ASP A 87 -10.18 -11.32 6.84
CA ASP A 87 -8.96 -11.87 7.46
C ASP A 87 -7.88 -12.17 6.42
N TYR A 88 -8.28 -12.77 5.28
CA TYR A 88 -7.39 -12.97 4.14
C TYR A 88 -6.80 -11.65 3.64
N THR A 89 -7.65 -10.64 3.48
CA THR A 89 -7.24 -9.31 3.00
C THR A 89 -6.28 -8.63 3.98
N ILE A 90 -6.53 -8.71 5.29
CA ILE A 90 -5.62 -8.22 6.33
C ILE A 90 -4.29 -8.98 6.29
N GLN A 91 -4.31 -10.29 6.06
CA GLN A 91 -3.09 -11.07 5.92
C GLN A 91 -2.28 -10.63 4.69
N SER A 92 -2.94 -10.37 3.56
CA SER A 92 -2.29 -9.81 2.38
C SER A 92 -1.67 -8.44 2.67
N LEU A 93 -2.36 -7.54 3.38
CA LEU A 93 -1.81 -6.25 3.79
C LEU A 93 -0.53 -6.40 4.62
N LYS A 94 -0.54 -7.30 5.60
CA LYS A 94 0.64 -7.59 6.44
C LYS A 94 1.81 -8.10 5.61
N LEU A 95 1.55 -8.99 4.66
CA LEU A 95 2.59 -9.52 3.78
C LEU A 95 3.19 -8.44 2.87
N SER A 96 2.37 -7.56 2.30
CA SER A 96 2.85 -6.42 1.51
C SER A 96 3.68 -5.45 2.35
N ALA A 97 3.26 -5.14 3.58
CA ALA A 97 4.05 -4.30 4.50
C ALA A 97 5.42 -4.92 4.85
N VAL A 98 5.46 -6.23 5.12
CA VAL A 98 6.72 -6.96 5.35
C VAL A 98 7.61 -6.93 4.11
N ALA A 99 7.01 -7.01 2.92
CA ALA A 99 7.76 -6.96 1.66
C ALA A 99 8.35 -5.57 1.38
N VAL A 100 7.64 -4.48 1.71
CA VAL A 100 8.19 -3.10 1.70
C VAL A 100 9.43 -3.00 2.59
N GLU A 101 9.37 -3.53 3.81
CA GLU A 101 10.51 -3.50 4.73
C GLU A 101 11.68 -4.37 4.26
N ARG A 102 11.39 -5.50 3.61
CA ARG A 102 12.42 -6.34 2.99
C ARG A 102 13.14 -5.58 1.86
N SER A 103 12.39 -4.98 0.93
CA SER A 103 12.97 -4.20 -0.18
C SER A 103 13.74 -2.98 0.31
N THR A 104 13.24 -2.32 1.37
CA THR A 104 13.95 -1.23 2.06
C THR A 104 15.33 -1.68 2.52
N ARG A 105 15.42 -2.79 3.27
CA ARG A 105 16.70 -3.30 3.76
C ARG A 105 17.65 -3.70 2.62
N ALA A 106 17.12 -4.31 1.56
CA ALA A 106 17.92 -4.72 0.41
C ALA A 106 18.53 -3.51 -0.32
N LEU A 107 17.72 -2.49 -0.64
CA LEU A 107 18.16 -1.27 -1.30
C LEU A 107 19.22 -0.52 -0.47
N LEU A 108 18.96 -0.32 0.83
CA LEU A 108 19.91 0.38 1.70
C LEU A 108 21.22 -0.39 1.88
N ALA A 109 21.18 -1.73 1.88
CA ALA A 109 22.39 -2.54 1.94
C ALA A 109 23.17 -2.47 0.62
N GLN A 110 22.48 -2.50 -0.52
CA GLN A 110 23.08 -2.51 -1.86
C GLN A 110 23.76 -1.18 -2.21
N TYR A 111 23.16 -0.06 -1.84
CA TYR A 111 23.61 1.28 -2.24
C TYR A 111 24.27 2.07 -1.10
N ARG A 112 24.63 1.40 0.00
CA ARG A 112 25.37 2.04 1.10
C ARG A 112 26.70 2.62 0.61
N GLY A 113 26.94 3.88 0.93
CA GLY A 113 28.14 4.62 0.58
C GLY A 113 28.21 5.08 -0.88
N THR A 114 27.17 4.85 -1.70
CA THR A 114 27.12 5.40 -3.05
C THR A 114 26.59 6.84 -3.03
N PRO A 115 26.88 7.66 -4.06
CA PRO A 115 26.34 9.02 -4.15
C PRO A 115 24.80 9.09 -4.09
N GLU A 116 24.11 8.01 -4.45
CA GLU A 116 22.66 7.91 -4.50
C GLU A 116 22.02 7.49 -3.16
N GLU A 117 22.80 7.08 -2.16
CA GLU A 117 22.30 6.54 -0.87
C GLU A 117 21.23 7.44 -0.25
N ASN A 118 21.49 8.74 -0.17
CA ASN A 118 20.55 9.71 0.42
C ASN A 118 19.26 9.84 -0.39
N ASN A 119 19.34 9.83 -1.72
CA ASN A 119 18.17 9.94 -2.58
C ASN A 119 17.33 8.65 -2.51
N ILE A 120 17.97 7.48 -2.41
CA ILE A 120 17.30 6.19 -2.24
C ILE A 120 16.58 6.16 -0.88
N GLN A 121 17.23 6.60 0.19
CA GLN A 121 16.61 6.72 1.51
C GLN A 121 15.38 7.63 1.46
N ALA A 122 15.51 8.82 0.87
CA ALA A 122 14.39 9.75 0.72
C ALA A 122 13.24 9.18 -0.12
N PHE A 123 13.54 8.42 -1.18
CA PHE A 123 12.53 7.74 -1.99
C PHE A 123 11.78 6.66 -1.19
N ILE A 124 12.51 5.86 -0.40
CA ILE A 124 11.95 4.86 0.51
C ILE A 124 11.02 5.53 1.52
N ASP A 125 11.46 6.63 2.13
CA ASP A 125 10.67 7.36 3.11
C ASP A 125 9.38 7.90 2.49
N ALA A 126 9.45 8.46 1.27
CA ALA A 126 8.27 8.89 0.53
C ALA A 126 7.28 7.74 0.29
N CYS A 127 7.76 6.54 -0.06
CA CYS A 127 6.90 5.35 -0.19
C CYS A 127 6.22 4.99 1.13
N LYS A 128 6.97 4.99 2.24
CA LYS A 128 6.42 4.71 3.58
C LYS A 128 5.41 5.78 4.01
N TYR A 129 5.65 7.05 3.69
CA TYR A 129 4.69 8.14 3.92
C TYR A 129 3.44 8.00 3.06
N ASN A 130 3.54 7.52 1.83
CA ASN A 130 2.35 7.21 1.03
C ASN A 130 1.48 6.14 1.71
N CYS A 131 2.09 5.09 2.28
CA CYS A 131 1.37 4.06 3.02
C CYS A 131 0.68 4.61 4.28
N THR A 132 1.43 5.27 5.17
CA THR A 132 0.89 5.75 6.45
C THR A 132 0.00 6.97 6.27
N GLY A 133 0.34 7.88 5.35
CA GLY A 133 -0.45 9.04 4.98
C GLY A 133 -1.81 8.64 4.39
N ASN A 134 -1.86 7.59 3.56
CA ASN A 134 -3.13 7.06 3.06
C ASN A 134 -4.04 6.56 4.20
N LEU A 135 -3.49 5.80 5.15
CA LEU A 135 -4.24 5.34 6.31
C LEU A 135 -4.71 6.51 7.18
N TYR A 136 -3.80 7.42 7.52
CA TYR A 136 -4.08 8.58 8.36
C TYR A 136 -5.16 9.48 7.74
N TRP A 137 -5.02 9.82 6.46
CA TRP A 137 -6.01 10.60 5.73
C TRP A 137 -7.38 9.90 5.73
N SER A 138 -7.41 8.60 5.48
CA SER A 138 -8.63 7.79 5.44
C SER A 138 -9.38 7.77 6.78
N LEU A 139 -8.66 7.80 7.90
CA LEU A 139 -9.25 7.86 9.25
C LEU A 139 -9.63 9.27 9.69
N LEU A 140 -9.04 10.31 9.10
CA LEU A 140 -9.26 11.70 9.51
C LEU A 140 -10.45 12.35 8.79
N ASN A 141 -10.63 12.07 7.51
CA ASN A 141 -11.60 12.81 6.68
C ASN A 141 -13.04 12.28 6.74
N GLY A 142 -13.29 11.16 7.41
CA GLY A 142 -14.62 10.54 7.51
C GLY A 142 -15.20 9.99 6.19
N ARG A 143 -14.42 9.93 5.09
CA ARG A 143 -14.84 9.49 3.75
C ARG A 143 -15.52 8.13 3.74
N TYR A 144 -15.11 7.23 4.63
CA TYR A 144 -15.65 5.88 4.74
C TYR A 144 -16.64 5.70 5.90
N GLY A 145 -16.97 6.78 6.61
CA GLY A 145 -17.77 6.71 7.83
C GLY A 145 -17.09 5.97 8.99
N ILE A 146 -15.75 5.86 8.93
CA ILE A 146 -14.87 5.35 9.99
C ILE A 146 -13.93 6.51 10.34
N CYS A 147 -13.86 6.88 11.61
CA CYS A 147 -12.94 7.91 12.09
C CYS A 147 -11.97 7.37 13.15
N HIS A 148 -10.90 8.12 13.44
CA HIS A 148 -9.89 7.71 14.41
C HIS A 148 -10.48 7.35 15.80
N SER A 149 -11.61 7.95 16.21
CA SER A 149 -12.29 7.61 17.47
C SER A 149 -13.07 6.29 17.44
N ASP A 150 -13.29 5.70 16.26
CA ASP A 150 -13.98 4.42 16.11
C ASP A 150 -13.02 3.21 16.20
N VAL A 151 -11.70 3.45 16.20
CA VAL A 151 -10.67 2.41 16.29
C VAL A 151 -10.45 2.02 17.75
N ILE A 152 -11.28 1.13 18.27
CA ILE A 152 -11.06 0.49 19.57
C ILE A 152 -10.05 -0.66 19.38
N GLY A 153 -8.84 -0.52 19.94
CA GLY A 153 -7.80 -1.55 19.89
C GLY A 153 -6.79 -1.39 18.75
N ALA A 154 -6.34 -0.15 18.48
CA ALA A 154 -5.31 0.13 17.48
C ALA A 154 -4.12 -0.82 17.62
N VAL A 155 -3.86 -1.60 16.56
CA VAL A 155 -2.57 -2.27 16.38
C VAL A 155 -1.54 -1.15 16.20
N GLU A 156 -0.73 -0.91 17.22
CA GLU A 156 0.47 -0.10 17.09
C GLU A 156 1.38 -0.76 16.04
N PHE A 157 1.46 -0.15 14.87
CA PHE A 157 2.54 -0.40 13.94
C PHE A 157 3.76 0.37 14.45
N THR A 158 4.50 -0.26 15.38
CA THR A 158 5.83 0.21 15.75
C THR A 158 6.80 -0.29 14.69
N LEU A 159 7.41 0.64 13.96
CA LEU A 159 8.54 0.39 13.05
C LEU A 159 9.82 0.13 13.86
#